data_AF-M6JRH0-F1
#
_entry.id   AF-M6JRH0-F1
#
_cell.length_a   1.000
_cell.length_b   1.000
_cell.length_c   1.000
_cell.angle_alpha   90.00
_cell.angle_beta   90.00
_cell.angle_gamma   90.00
#
_symmetry.space_group_name_H-M   'P 1'
#
loop_
_entity.id
_entity.type
_entity.pdbx_description
1 polymer ?
#
loop_
_entity_poly.entity_id
_entity_poly.type
_entity_poly.pdbx_seq_one_letter_code
_entity_poly.pdbx_strand_id
1 'polypeptide(L)'
;MKFQEPIWKGFSVDSARLSSNERTYHFFNEGNDQYSILDLDENQIVSAICSNPNHLNLLLDTAGIIAYSAIIKNIERKAIFDSGGGDLDLIVYGPDYPFKIACFEFKRVKITAVDFEEDKINKISGIETLLNQLEERVKLGFYATFGVIILHSDLRKRRTPNTILRNYSQETYERLSYEILKDGKLPKESGLLLLKYDQPTGKRYALNFFVSLFKPCEFMKQKDRIYDRFHDYLNRNLNLIHID
;
A
#
# COMPACT_ATOMS: atom_id res chain seq x y z
N MET A 1 -22.55 9.89 5.45
CA MET A 1 -21.80 10.48 4.31
C MET A 1 -22.32 9.87 3.04
N LYS A 2 -22.59 10.66 1.98
CA LYS A 2 -22.77 10.08 0.65
C LYS A 2 -21.43 9.54 0.18
N PHE A 3 -21.43 8.34 -0.36
CA PHE A 3 -20.25 7.74 -0.92
C PHE A 3 -19.74 8.55 -2.12
N GLN A 4 -18.44 8.84 -2.14
CA GLN A 4 -17.79 9.45 -3.29
C GLN A 4 -16.69 8.50 -3.74
N GLU A 5 -16.71 8.12 -5.01
CA GLU A 5 -15.68 7.29 -5.58
C GLU A 5 -14.32 8.03 -5.52
N PRO A 6 -13.25 7.38 -5.03
CA PRO A 6 -11.91 7.89 -4.92
C PRO A 6 -11.32 8.14 -6.29
N ILE A 7 -10.51 9.19 -6.39
CA ILE A 7 -9.77 9.50 -7.59
C ILE A 7 -8.50 8.65 -7.60
N TRP A 8 -8.50 7.61 -8.44
CA TRP A 8 -7.37 6.72 -8.62
C TRP A 8 -6.29 7.33 -9.51
N LYS A 9 -5.05 7.35 -9.03
CA LYS A 9 -3.84 7.63 -9.83
C LYS A 9 -3.09 6.32 -10.00
N GLY A 10 -2.62 5.98 -11.19
CA GLY A 10 -1.92 4.72 -11.35
C GLY A 10 -1.48 4.37 -12.74
N PHE A 11 -0.94 3.17 -12.84
CA PHE A 11 -0.40 2.60 -14.04
C PHE A 11 -1.04 1.23 -14.30
N SER A 12 -1.28 0.97 -15.57
CA SER A 12 -1.65 -0.34 -16.09
C SER A 12 -0.51 -0.81 -16.98
N VAL A 13 0.30 -1.76 -16.50
CA VAL A 13 1.56 -2.15 -17.17
C VAL A 13 1.41 -3.49 -17.85
N ASP A 14 1.02 -3.47 -19.13
CA ASP A 14 0.89 -4.68 -19.94
C ASP A 14 2.00 -4.80 -21.00
N SER A 15 3.26 -4.77 -20.58
CA SER A 15 4.39 -4.94 -21.50
C SER A 15 4.81 -6.42 -21.59
N ALA A 16 4.88 -6.93 -22.82
CA ALA A 16 5.64 -8.12 -23.18
C ALA A 16 6.73 -7.68 -24.18
N ARG A 17 7.94 -8.25 -24.08
CA ARG A 17 9.00 -8.00 -25.06
C ARG A 17 8.53 -8.59 -26.39
N LEU A 18 8.27 -7.74 -27.38
CA LEU A 18 7.92 -8.18 -28.73
C LEU A 18 9.06 -9.05 -29.25
N SER A 19 8.73 -10.27 -29.69
CA SER A 19 9.65 -11.00 -30.56
C SER A 19 9.88 -10.13 -31.79
N SER A 20 11.13 -9.96 -32.21
CA SER A 20 11.56 -8.92 -33.15
C SER A 20 11.01 -9.04 -34.58
N ASN A 21 10.09 -9.99 -34.84
CA ASN A 21 9.60 -10.33 -36.17
C ASN A 21 8.07 -10.24 -36.34
N GLU A 22 7.30 -9.83 -35.32
CA GLU A 22 5.83 -9.73 -35.44
C GLU A 22 5.37 -8.29 -35.74
N ARG A 23 4.58 -8.13 -36.81
CA ARG A 23 3.96 -6.86 -37.24
C ARG A 23 2.61 -6.58 -36.57
N THR A 24 2.18 -7.41 -35.62
CA THR A 24 0.88 -7.34 -34.95
C THR A 24 1.05 -7.09 -33.46
N TYR A 25 0.39 -6.05 -32.95
CA TYR A 25 0.39 -5.72 -31.53
C TYR A 25 -0.81 -6.40 -30.85
N HIS A 26 -0.56 -7.33 -29.94
CA HIS A 26 -1.58 -7.86 -29.03
C HIS A 26 -1.48 -7.14 -27.69
N PHE A 27 -2.29 -6.09 -27.51
CA PHE A 27 -2.52 -5.49 -26.20
C PHE A 27 -3.49 -6.38 -25.40
N PHE A 28 -3.24 -6.52 -24.10
CA PHE A 28 -4.12 -7.19 -23.12
C PHE A 28 -4.27 -8.70 -23.35
N ASN A 29 -3.14 -9.38 -23.55
CA ASN A 29 -3.13 -10.85 -23.59
C ASN A 29 -3.66 -11.39 -22.25
N GLU A 30 -4.70 -12.23 -22.31
CA GLU A 30 -5.34 -12.86 -21.16
C GLU A 30 -4.34 -13.62 -20.28
N GLY A 31 -3.21 -14.08 -20.83
CA GLY A 31 -2.30 -14.96 -20.09
C GLY A 31 -2.99 -16.29 -19.73
N ASN A 32 -2.21 -17.28 -19.30
CA ASN A 32 -2.74 -18.60 -18.93
C ASN A 32 -2.11 -19.11 -17.64
N ASP A 33 -1.56 -18.21 -16.84
CA ASP A 33 -0.82 -18.60 -15.66
C ASP A 33 -1.74 -19.05 -14.54
N GLN A 34 -1.32 -20.10 -13.83
CA GLN A 34 -2.10 -20.70 -12.75
C GLN A 34 -1.91 -19.93 -11.44
N TYR A 35 -0.80 -19.22 -11.28
CA TYR A 35 -0.52 -18.47 -10.04
C TYR A 35 -1.51 -17.31 -9.86
N SER A 36 -2.09 -17.23 -8.66
CA SER A 36 -2.89 -16.08 -8.26
C SER A 36 -1.97 -15.07 -7.58
N ILE A 37 -2.18 -13.79 -7.88
CA ILE A 37 -1.48 -12.73 -7.16
C ILE A 37 -1.77 -12.79 -5.66
N LEU A 38 -2.95 -13.32 -5.28
CA LEU A 38 -3.41 -13.51 -3.90
C LEU A 38 -2.53 -14.41 -3.04
N ASP A 39 -1.61 -15.15 -3.65
CA ASP A 39 -0.63 -15.98 -2.95
C ASP A 39 0.45 -15.13 -2.25
N LEU A 40 0.74 -13.93 -2.76
CA LEU A 40 1.67 -13.00 -2.13
C LEU A 40 1.14 -12.52 -0.78
N ASP A 41 1.93 -12.58 0.27
CA ASP A 41 1.60 -11.98 1.57
C ASP A 41 1.76 -10.45 1.59
N GLU A 42 1.41 -9.83 2.72
CA GLU A 42 1.47 -8.36 2.86
C GLU A 42 2.91 -7.83 2.76
N ASN A 43 3.86 -8.50 3.41
CA ASN A 43 5.27 -8.11 3.40
C ASN A 43 5.90 -8.24 2.02
N GLN A 44 5.51 -9.27 1.26
CA GLN A 44 5.92 -9.46 -0.13
C GLN A 44 5.38 -8.35 -1.03
N ILE A 45 4.12 -7.93 -0.85
CA ILE A 45 3.53 -6.81 -1.62
C ILE A 45 4.24 -5.49 -1.26
N VAL A 46 4.41 -5.19 0.02
CA VAL A 46 5.13 -3.97 0.48
C VAL A 46 6.56 -3.97 -0.09
N SER A 47 7.23 -5.12 -0.09
CA SER A 47 8.56 -5.25 -0.70
C SER A 47 8.53 -5.01 -2.20
N ALA A 48 7.55 -5.55 -2.93
CA ALA A 48 7.40 -5.32 -4.36
C ALA A 48 7.13 -3.84 -4.69
N ILE A 49 6.36 -3.14 -3.85
CA ILE A 49 6.14 -1.69 -3.98
C ILE A 49 7.46 -0.93 -3.78
N CYS A 50 8.19 -1.23 -2.71
CA CYS A 50 9.44 -0.54 -2.38
C CYS A 50 10.57 -0.81 -3.39
N SER A 51 10.60 -1.98 -4.01
CA SER A 51 11.60 -2.35 -5.02
C SER A 51 11.30 -1.77 -6.41
N ASN A 52 10.09 -1.25 -6.65
CA ASN A 52 9.73 -0.59 -7.90
C ASN A 52 9.62 0.93 -7.69
N PRO A 53 10.56 1.73 -8.20
CA PRO A 53 10.57 3.18 -7.99
C PRO A 53 9.29 3.88 -8.43
N ASN A 54 8.64 3.42 -9.52
CA ASN A 54 7.39 4.01 -9.99
C ASN A 54 6.24 3.77 -9.01
N HIS A 55 6.18 2.57 -8.41
CA HIS A 55 5.15 2.24 -7.43
C HIS A 55 5.37 3.00 -6.12
N LEU A 56 6.62 3.01 -5.64
CA LEU A 56 6.98 3.74 -4.43
C LEU A 56 6.72 5.24 -4.57
N ASN A 57 7.20 5.86 -5.65
CA ASN A 57 6.99 7.29 -5.88
C ASN A 57 5.50 7.63 -6.00
N LEU A 58 4.70 6.83 -6.71
CA LEU A 58 3.26 7.06 -6.79
C LEU A 58 2.58 7.00 -5.40
N LEU A 59 2.96 6.04 -4.55
CA LEU A 59 2.46 5.96 -3.18
C LEU A 59 2.82 7.21 -2.37
N LEU A 60 4.09 7.60 -2.40
CA LEU A 60 4.61 8.74 -1.64
C LEU A 60 4.06 10.08 -2.14
N ASP A 61 4.02 10.30 -3.45
CA ASP A 61 3.44 11.50 -4.06
C ASP A 61 1.96 11.64 -3.75
N THR A 62 1.22 10.52 -3.75
CA THR A 62 -0.20 10.51 -3.38
C THR A 62 -0.39 10.80 -1.88
N ALA A 63 0.58 10.42 -1.04
CA ALA A 63 0.64 10.78 0.37
C ALA A 63 1.10 12.25 0.61
N GLY A 64 1.55 12.97 -0.42
CA GLY A 64 2.12 14.32 -0.30
C GLY A 64 3.60 14.34 0.13
N ILE A 65 4.30 13.22 0.06
CA ILE A 65 5.73 13.10 0.35
C ILE A 65 6.50 13.17 -0.96
N ILE A 66 6.93 14.37 -1.34
CA ILE A 66 7.53 14.67 -2.65
C ILE A 66 9.03 14.30 -2.70
N ALA A 67 9.68 14.20 -1.55
CA ALA A 67 11.09 13.87 -1.46
C ALA A 67 11.38 13.00 -0.23
N TYR A 68 12.25 12.01 -0.40
CA TYR A 68 12.72 11.13 0.66
C TYR A 68 14.20 10.78 0.42
N SER A 69 14.92 10.44 1.49
CA SER A 69 16.33 10.05 1.46
C SER A 69 16.54 8.54 1.63
N ALA A 70 15.70 7.90 2.46
CA ALA A 70 15.80 6.49 2.76
C ALA A 70 14.43 5.92 3.13
N ILE A 71 14.31 4.60 3.03
CA ILE A 71 13.18 3.82 3.52
C ILE A 71 13.68 2.64 4.35
N ILE A 72 12.92 2.23 5.35
CA ILE A 72 13.18 1.02 6.13
C ILE A 72 11.87 0.27 6.33
N LYS A 73 11.89 -1.04 6.11
CA LYS A 73 10.71 -1.92 6.20
C LYS A 73 10.78 -2.79 7.45
N ASN A 74 9.62 -3.22 7.94
CA ASN A 74 9.46 -4.24 8.97
C ASN A 74 10.35 -4.01 10.20
N ILE A 75 10.23 -2.83 10.81
CA ILE A 75 11.01 -2.50 12.01
C ILE A 75 10.25 -2.95 13.24
N GLU A 76 10.83 -3.86 14.02
CA GLU A 76 10.28 -4.19 15.32
C GLU A 76 10.22 -2.93 16.20
N ARG A 77 9.04 -2.56 16.69
CA ARG A 77 8.87 -1.31 17.46
C ARG A 77 9.77 -1.27 18.71
N LYS A 78 9.98 -2.42 19.35
CA LYS A 78 10.89 -2.56 20.50
C LYS A 78 12.35 -2.19 20.16
N ALA A 79 12.77 -2.32 18.91
CA ALA A 79 14.13 -1.94 18.48
C ALA A 79 14.35 -0.42 18.49
N ILE A 80 13.27 0.36 18.41
CA ILE A 80 13.30 1.83 18.44
C ILE A 80 12.89 2.37 19.81
N PHE A 81 11.83 1.83 20.41
CA PHE A 81 11.19 2.40 21.60
C PHE A 81 11.47 1.64 22.90
N ASP A 82 12.30 0.59 22.86
CA ASP A 82 12.62 -0.33 23.95
C ASP A 82 11.38 -0.95 24.64
N SER A 83 10.20 -0.78 24.05
CA SER A 83 8.90 -1.15 24.62
C SER A 83 7.79 -1.13 23.56
N GLY A 84 6.73 -1.90 23.83
CA GLY A 84 5.55 -2.03 22.97
C GLY A 84 5.58 -3.28 22.08
N GLY A 85 4.38 -3.67 21.62
CA GLY A 85 4.19 -4.76 20.67
C GLY A 85 3.94 -4.26 19.24
N GLY A 86 4.21 -5.13 18.28
CA GLY A 86 3.97 -4.92 16.85
C GLY A 86 5.14 -4.27 16.11
N ASP A 87 5.10 -4.42 14.79
CA ASP A 87 6.12 -3.91 13.87
C ASP A 87 5.64 -2.62 13.20
N LEU A 88 6.58 -1.85 12.67
CA LEU A 88 6.35 -0.73 11.77
C LEU A 88 6.61 -1.20 10.35
N ASP A 89 5.58 -1.23 9.52
CA ASP A 89 5.66 -1.85 8.19
C ASP A 89 6.61 -1.10 7.26
N LEU A 90 6.51 0.23 7.20
CA LEU A 90 7.39 1.08 6.39
C LEU A 90 7.60 2.44 7.05
N ILE A 91 8.87 2.82 7.17
CA ILE A 91 9.34 4.13 7.58
C ILE A 91 10.02 4.82 6.40
N VAL A 92 9.70 6.09 6.19
CA VAL A 92 10.26 6.94 5.14
C VAL A 92 10.89 8.17 5.77
N TYR A 93 12.15 8.46 5.41
CA TYR A 93 12.89 9.62 5.89
C TYR A 93 12.84 10.75 4.87
N GLY A 94 12.60 11.98 5.34
CA GLY A 94 12.78 13.17 4.51
C GLY A 94 14.25 13.41 4.10
N PRO A 95 14.50 14.36 3.20
CA PRO A 95 15.85 14.71 2.74
C PRO A 95 16.77 15.22 3.86
N ASP A 96 16.19 15.90 4.85
CA ASP A 96 16.88 16.48 6.00
C ASP A 96 17.12 15.42 7.08
N TYR A 97 17.67 14.25 6.75
CA TYR A 97 17.73 13.09 7.65
C TYR A 97 18.21 13.41 9.10
N PRO A 98 17.60 12.83 10.16
CA PRO A 98 16.31 12.15 10.26
C PRO A 98 15.16 13.09 10.69
N PHE A 99 15.14 14.32 10.16
CA PHE A 99 13.99 15.22 10.30
C PHE A 99 12.90 14.80 9.30
N LYS A 100 11.63 14.81 9.75
CA LYS A 100 10.44 14.45 8.96
C LYS A 100 10.30 12.96 8.63
N ILE A 101 10.17 12.13 9.64
CA ILE A 101 9.92 10.68 9.53
C ILE A 101 8.43 10.43 9.32
N ALA A 102 8.07 9.80 8.19
CA ALA A 102 6.72 9.32 7.93
C ALA A 102 6.59 7.83 8.18
N CYS A 103 5.52 7.43 8.85
CA CYS A 103 5.18 6.04 9.15
C CYS A 103 4.00 5.60 8.27
N PHE A 104 4.12 4.42 7.66
CA PHE A 104 3.07 3.77 6.89
C PHE A 104 2.77 2.41 7.51
N GLU A 105 1.50 2.17 7.83
CA GLU A 105 0.96 0.87 8.26
C GLU A 105 0.06 0.34 7.14
N PHE A 106 0.26 -0.91 6.75
CA PHE A 106 -0.47 -1.57 5.67
C PHE A 106 -1.43 -2.59 6.25
N LYS A 107 -2.63 -2.68 5.67
CA LYS A 107 -3.49 -3.85 5.86
C LYS A 107 -4.08 -4.31 4.54
N ARG A 108 -3.95 -5.59 4.28
CA ARG A 108 -4.42 -6.24 3.07
C ARG A 108 -5.84 -6.79 3.20
N VAL A 109 -6.67 -6.44 2.22
CA VAL A 109 -7.96 -7.07 1.94
C VAL A 109 -7.85 -7.88 0.65
N LYS A 110 -8.19 -9.16 0.70
CA LYS A 110 -8.16 -10.04 -0.47
C LYS A 110 -9.52 -10.04 -1.16
N ILE A 111 -9.54 -9.84 -2.46
CA ILE A 111 -10.74 -9.85 -3.29
C ILE A 111 -10.55 -10.87 -4.40
N THR A 112 -11.50 -11.78 -4.56
CA THR A 112 -11.47 -12.80 -5.62
C THR A 112 -12.76 -12.71 -6.40
N ALA A 113 -12.68 -12.40 -7.69
CA ALA A 113 -13.82 -12.54 -8.58
C ALA A 113 -14.18 -14.03 -8.67
N VAL A 114 -15.39 -14.40 -8.23
CA VAL A 114 -15.87 -15.79 -8.28
C VAL A 114 -16.45 -16.08 -9.66
N ASP A 115 -17.24 -15.14 -10.18
CA ASP A 115 -17.87 -15.19 -11.49
C ASP A 115 -18.05 -13.78 -12.11
N PHE A 116 -19.11 -13.60 -12.93
CA PHE A 116 -19.40 -12.34 -13.62
C PHE A 116 -19.95 -11.24 -12.69
N GLU A 117 -20.59 -11.56 -11.56
CA GLU A 117 -21.22 -10.55 -10.66
C GLU A 117 -20.68 -10.62 -9.23
N GLU A 118 -20.25 -11.79 -8.78
CA GLU A 118 -19.89 -12.02 -7.38
C GLU A 118 -18.39 -11.87 -7.12
N ASP A 119 -18.03 -11.29 -5.97
CA ASP A 119 -16.70 -11.35 -5.40
C ASP A 119 -16.72 -12.01 -4.02
N LYS A 120 -15.67 -12.75 -3.71
CA LYS A 120 -15.35 -13.18 -2.36
C LYS A 120 -14.35 -12.21 -1.74
N ILE A 121 -14.69 -11.64 -0.59
CA ILE A 121 -13.82 -10.76 0.19
C ILE A 121 -13.29 -11.50 1.42
N ASN A 122 -11.98 -11.48 1.64
CA ASN A 122 -11.34 -12.00 2.85
C ASN A 122 -10.47 -10.92 3.50
N LYS A 123 -10.23 -11.07 4.82
CA LYS A 123 -9.44 -10.11 5.63
C LYS A 123 -10.02 -8.69 5.70
N ILE A 124 -11.32 -8.55 5.50
CA ILE A 124 -12.00 -7.24 5.57
C ILE A 124 -11.90 -6.61 6.97
N SER A 125 -11.87 -7.42 8.03
CA SER A 125 -11.63 -6.98 9.42
C SER A 125 -10.23 -6.37 9.64
N GLY A 126 -9.31 -6.57 8.70
CA GLY A 126 -8.02 -5.88 8.70
C GLY A 126 -8.16 -4.37 8.55
N ILE A 127 -9.26 -3.87 7.97
CA ILE A 127 -9.56 -2.44 7.89
C ILE A 127 -9.71 -1.88 9.30
N GLU A 128 -10.60 -2.42 10.11
CA GLU A 128 -10.81 -1.98 11.49
C GLU A 128 -9.53 -2.09 12.33
N THR A 129 -8.76 -3.16 12.13
CA THR A 129 -7.44 -3.33 12.77
C THR A 129 -6.50 -2.18 12.41
N LEU A 130 -6.42 -1.80 11.12
CA LEU A 130 -5.61 -0.68 10.66
C LEU A 130 -6.04 0.62 11.33
N LEU A 131 -7.33 0.92 11.32
CA LEU A 131 -7.87 2.17 11.86
C LEU A 131 -7.51 2.32 13.35
N ASN A 132 -7.62 1.23 14.12
CA ASN A 132 -7.22 1.21 15.53
C ASN A 132 -5.71 1.41 15.72
N GLN A 133 -4.88 0.76 14.89
CA GLN A 133 -3.43 0.93 14.94
C GLN A 133 -3.00 2.37 14.66
N LEU A 134 -3.65 3.06 13.72
CA LEU A 134 -3.29 4.45 13.36
C LEU A 134 -3.37 5.41 14.54
N GLU A 135 -4.35 5.24 15.43
CA GLU A 135 -4.45 6.08 16.63
C GLU A 135 -3.22 5.93 17.54
N GLU A 136 -2.75 4.69 17.73
CA GLU A 136 -1.52 4.43 18.49
C GLU A 136 -0.28 4.99 17.79
N ARG A 137 -0.19 4.84 16.46
CA ARG A 137 0.94 5.33 15.67
C ARG A 137 1.04 6.86 15.71
N VAL A 138 -0.09 7.57 15.65
CA VAL A 138 -0.12 9.04 15.81
C VAL A 138 0.45 9.46 17.17
N LYS A 139 0.12 8.73 18.25
CA LYS A 139 0.63 9.04 19.60
C LYS A 139 2.16 8.92 19.69
N LEU A 140 2.81 8.13 18.83
CA LEU A 140 4.28 8.04 18.77
C LEU A 140 4.91 9.40 18.39
N GLY A 141 4.27 10.16 17.50
CA GLY A 141 4.67 11.54 17.18
C GLY A 141 5.58 11.68 15.97
N PHE A 142 5.38 10.81 14.97
CA PHE A 142 5.95 10.94 13.63
C PHE A 142 5.54 12.26 12.97
N TYR A 143 6.29 12.67 11.94
CA TYR A 143 5.95 13.81 11.10
C TYR A 143 4.63 13.59 10.34
N ALA A 144 4.42 12.37 9.85
CA ALA A 144 3.17 11.94 9.24
C ALA A 144 2.91 10.47 9.53
N THR A 145 1.65 10.09 9.66
CA THR A 145 1.23 8.69 9.85
C THR A 145 0.19 8.35 8.80
N PHE A 146 0.40 7.29 8.04
CA PHE A 146 -0.51 6.84 6.99
C PHE A 146 -0.96 5.41 7.22
N GLY A 147 -2.25 5.17 7.05
CA GLY A 147 -2.77 3.83 6.81
C GLY A 147 -2.87 3.58 5.31
N VAL A 148 -2.55 2.36 4.88
CA VAL A 148 -2.70 1.92 3.51
C VAL A 148 -3.52 0.65 3.47
N ILE A 149 -4.72 0.72 2.87
CA ILE A 149 -5.53 -0.47 2.62
C ILE A 149 -5.16 -1.01 1.25
N ILE A 150 -4.52 -2.18 1.22
CA ILE A 150 -4.19 -2.88 -0.01
C ILE A 150 -5.41 -3.70 -0.44
N LEU A 151 -6.08 -3.25 -1.49
CA LEU A 151 -7.07 -4.00 -2.24
C LEU A 151 -6.31 -4.95 -3.17
N HIS A 152 -6.12 -6.17 -2.69
CA HIS A 152 -5.37 -7.21 -3.39
C HIS A 152 -6.35 -8.10 -4.13
N SER A 153 -6.40 -7.97 -5.45
CA SER A 153 -7.52 -8.53 -6.23
C SER A 153 -7.05 -9.49 -7.32
N ASP A 154 -7.64 -10.68 -7.35
CA ASP A 154 -7.61 -11.58 -8.51
C ASP A 154 -8.94 -11.46 -9.24
N LEU A 155 -8.88 -10.83 -10.41
CA LEU A 155 -10.05 -10.41 -11.18
C LEU A 155 -10.18 -11.20 -12.49
N ARG A 156 -9.37 -12.24 -12.67
CA ARG A 156 -9.27 -13.03 -13.93
C ARG A 156 -10.59 -13.65 -14.37
N LYS A 157 -11.48 -13.96 -13.43
CA LYS A 157 -12.80 -14.54 -13.71
C LYS A 157 -13.87 -13.52 -14.11
N ARG A 158 -13.61 -12.21 -13.91
CA ARG A 158 -14.54 -11.14 -14.27
C ARG A 158 -14.62 -11.04 -15.79
N ARG A 159 -15.80 -11.15 -16.40
CA ARG A 159 -15.93 -10.97 -17.86
C ARG A 159 -16.25 -9.52 -18.17
N THR A 160 -15.28 -8.77 -18.67
CA THR A 160 -15.48 -7.42 -19.22
C THR A 160 -14.99 -7.39 -20.67
N PRO A 161 -15.51 -6.49 -21.52
CA PRO A 161 -14.99 -6.31 -22.87
C PRO A 161 -13.51 -5.91 -22.90
N ASN A 162 -13.05 -5.18 -21.88
CA ASN A 162 -11.66 -4.81 -21.72
C ASN A 162 -11.06 -5.46 -20.47
N THR A 163 -10.18 -6.43 -20.71
CA THR A 163 -9.58 -7.26 -19.67
C THR A 163 -8.78 -6.45 -18.67
N ILE A 164 -8.00 -5.44 -19.08
CA ILE A 164 -7.20 -4.66 -18.12
C ILE A 164 -8.05 -3.77 -17.22
N LEU A 165 -9.28 -3.48 -17.64
CA LEU A 165 -10.26 -2.69 -16.88
C LEU A 165 -11.17 -3.57 -16.01
N ARG A 166 -10.90 -4.88 -15.91
CA ARG A 166 -11.58 -5.74 -14.93
C ARG A 166 -11.40 -5.14 -13.54
N ASN A 167 -12.52 -5.05 -12.83
CA ASN A 167 -12.59 -4.54 -11.48
C ASN A 167 -13.50 -5.47 -10.66
N TYR A 168 -13.41 -5.40 -9.34
CA TYR A 168 -14.41 -6.01 -8.46
C TYR A 168 -15.75 -5.25 -8.58
N SER A 169 -16.83 -5.87 -8.11
CA SER A 169 -18.20 -5.37 -8.25
C SER A 169 -18.46 -4.08 -7.48
N GLN A 170 -19.52 -3.37 -7.88
CA GLN A 170 -19.99 -2.18 -7.18
C GLN A 170 -20.39 -2.50 -5.73
N GLU A 171 -21.02 -3.65 -5.48
CA GLU A 171 -21.38 -4.10 -4.14
C GLU A 171 -20.15 -4.31 -3.26
N THR A 172 -19.10 -4.96 -3.79
CA THR A 172 -17.81 -5.09 -3.11
C THR A 172 -17.26 -3.72 -2.74
N TYR A 173 -17.36 -2.77 -3.65
CA TYR A 173 -16.87 -1.43 -3.44
C TYR A 173 -17.63 -0.66 -2.35
N GLU A 174 -18.96 -0.76 -2.35
CA GLU A 174 -19.83 -0.20 -1.32
C GLU A 174 -19.56 -0.82 0.05
N ARG A 175 -19.36 -2.14 0.11
CA ARG A 175 -19.03 -2.85 1.34
C ARG A 175 -17.68 -2.41 1.92
N LEU A 176 -16.63 -2.32 1.11
CA LEU A 176 -15.32 -1.82 1.56
C LEU A 176 -15.43 -0.40 2.11
N SER A 177 -16.22 0.43 1.44
CA SER A 177 -16.39 1.84 1.79
C SER A 177 -17.21 2.01 3.07
N TYR A 178 -18.21 1.16 3.28
CA TYR A 178 -18.91 1.06 4.55
C TYR A 178 -17.93 0.72 5.68
N GLU A 179 -17.08 -0.31 5.52
CA GLU A 179 -16.11 -0.71 6.55
C GLU A 179 -15.07 0.36 6.86
N ILE A 180 -14.68 1.19 5.88
CA ILE A 180 -13.77 2.31 6.11
C ILE A 180 -14.46 3.46 6.88
N LEU A 181 -15.75 3.67 6.64
CA LEU A 181 -16.49 4.82 7.15
C LEU A 181 -17.30 4.51 8.43
N LYS A 182 -17.53 3.24 8.77
CA LYS A 182 -18.45 2.81 9.84
C LYS A 182 -18.06 3.36 11.23
N ASP A 183 -16.77 3.39 11.55
CA ASP A 183 -16.29 3.71 12.92
C ASP A 183 -15.95 5.19 13.13
N GLY A 184 -16.09 6.00 12.07
CA GLY A 184 -16.21 7.46 12.16
C GLY A 184 -15.36 8.18 13.21
N LYS A 185 -14.02 8.22 13.05
CA LYS A 185 -13.12 9.40 13.18
C LYS A 185 -11.67 8.93 13.26
N LEU A 186 -11.00 8.91 12.11
CA LEU A 186 -9.54 8.84 12.08
C LEU A 186 -8.94 10.14 12.64
N PRO A 187 -7.86 10.10 13.44
CA PRO A 187 -7.13 11.30 13.88
C PRO A 187 -6.80 12.18 12.67
N LYS A 188 -6.92 13.50 12.80
CA LYS A 188 -6.62 14.43 11.70
C LYS A 188 -5.16 14.32 11.23
N GLU A 189 -4.29 13.93 12.15
CA GLU A 189 -2.86 13.66 12.00
C GLU A 189 -2.55 12.32 11.30
N SER A 190 -3.57 11.56 10.90
CA SER A 190 -3.41 10.35 10.10
C SER A 190 -3.99 10.51 8.70
N GLY A 191 -3.26 10.08 7.69
CA GLY A 191 -3.77 9.91 6.32
C GLY A 191 -4.27 8.49 6.08
N LEU A 192 -5.20 8.32 5.13
CA LEU A 192 -5.63 7.02 4.66
C LEU A 192 -5.51 6.95 3.14
N LEU A 193 -4.82 5.93 2.66
CA LEU A 193 -4.61 5.63 1.25
C LEU A 193 -5.29 4.31 0.92
N LEU A 194 -5.91 4.25 -0.26
CA LEU A 194 -6.33 3.00 -0.86
C LEU A 194 -5.35 2.64 -1.97
N LEU A 195 -4.93 1.38 -2.00
CA LEU A 195 -3.97 0.87 -2.98
C LEU A 195 -4.58 -0.34 -3.68
N LYS A 196 -4.77 -0.27 -4.99
CA LYS A 196 -5.10 -1.42 -5.83
C LYS A 196 -3.83 -2.14 -6.27
N TYR A 197 -3.81 -3.44 -6.04
CA TYR A 197 -2.76 -4.35 -6.48
C TYR A 197 -3.44 -5.52 -7.18
N ASP A 198 -3.82 -5.32 -8.45
CA ASP A 198 -4.76 -6.20 -9.11
C ASP A 198 -4.13 -7.04 -10.24
N GLN A 199 -4.62 -8.27 -10.34
CA GLN A 199 -4.37 -9.23 -11.41
C GLN A 199 -5.66 -9.38 -12.26
N PRO A 200 -5.86 -8.54 -13.28
CA PRO A 200 -7.00 -8.64 -14.18
C PRO A 200 -6.85 -9.74 -15.25
N THR A 201 -5.62 -10.13 -15.59
CA THR A 201 -5.30 -11.20 -16.55
C THR A 201 -4.63 -12.37 -15.84
N GLY A 202 -4.55 -13.53 -16.48
CA GLY A 202 -3.69 -14.67 -16.14
C GLY A 202 -2.18 -14.41 -16.24
N LYS A 203 -1.69 -13.19 -15.96
CA LYS A 203 -0.25 -12.93 -15.77
C LYS A 203 0.12 -12.99 -14.29
N ARG A 204 1.35 -13.38 -13.93
CA ARG A 204 1.76 -13.61 -12.52
C ARG A 204 1.87 -12.35 -11.64
N TYR A 205 1.86 -11.16 -12.23
CA TYR A 205 2.16 -9.91 -11.53
C TYR A 205 0.97 -8.95 -11.56
N ALA A 206 0.97 -7.97 -10.65
CA ALA A 206 -0.02 -6.90 -10.68
C ALA A 206 0.13 -6.11 -11.97
N LEU A 207 -0.88 -6.16 -12.82
CA LEU A 207 -0.93 -5.28 -13.99
C LEU A 207 -1.38 -3.88 -13.59
N ASN A 208 -2.28 -3.82 -12.61
CA ASN A 208 -2.90 -2.59 -12.17
C ASN A 208 -2.34 -2.22 -10.80
N PHE A 209 -1.62 -1.10 -10.77
CA PHE A 209 -1.14 -0.47 -9.55
C PHE A 209 -1.72 0.94 -9.47
N PHE A 210 -2.71 1.13 -8.60
CA PHE A 210 -3.35 2.42 -8.41
C PHE A 210 -3.35 2.82 -6.94
N VAL A 211 -3.19 4.10 -6.67
CA VAL A 211 -3.24 4.68 -5.34
C VAL A 211 -4.26 5.82 -5.35
N SER A 212 -5.08 5.88 -4.32
CA SER A 212 -5.96 7.02 -4.06
C SER A 212 -5.78 7.52 -2.64
N LEU A 213 -5.77 8.84 -2.49
CA LEU A 213 -5.88 9.50 -1.19
C LEU A 213 -7.35 9.50 -0.76
N PHE A 214 -7.67 8.72 0.26
CA PHE A 214 -9.03 8.66 0.82
C PHE A 214 -9.22 9.73 1.90
N LYS A 215 -8.22 9.91 2.76
CA LYS A 215 -8.19 10.97 3.79
C LYS A 215 -6.81 11.63 3.81
N PRO A 216 -6.71 12.96 3.69
CA PRO A 216 -5.44 13.66 3.83
C PRO A 216 -4.89 13.56 5.25
N CYS A 217 -3.57 13.58 5.38
CA CYS A 217 -2.86 13.69 6.65
C CYS A 217 -2.56 15.16 6.95
N GLU A 218 -2.82 15.60 8.18
CA GLU A 218 -2.21 16.83 8.70
C GLU A 218 -0.76 16.52 9.11
N PHE A 219 0.20 17.16 8.44
CA PHE A 219 1.62 16.98 8.72
C PHE A 219 1.97 17.69 10.04
N MET A 220 2.62 16.97 10.93
CA MET A 220 2.90 17.40 12.29
C MET A 220 4.34 17.87 12.44
N LYS A 221 4.62 18.74 13.42
CA LYS A 221 6.00 18.85 13.91
C LYS A 221 6.37 17.53 14.58
N GLN A 222 7.38 16.84 14.06
CA GLN A 222 7.90 15.61 14.68
C GLN A 222 8.35 15.90 16.12
N LYS A 223 8.04 14.99 17.04
CA LYS A 223 8.51 15.10 18.43
C LYS A 223 10.01 14.81 18.50
N ASP A 224 10.76 15.58 19.27
CA ASP A 224 12.21 15.44 19.42
C ASP A 224 12.61 14.01 19.84
N ARG A 225 11.84 13.40 20.75
CA ARG A 225 12.05 11.99 21.15
C ARG A 225 12.08 11.02 19.97
N ILE A 226 11.33 11.28 18.89
CA ILE A 226 11.29 10.39 17.72
C ILE A 226 12.58 10.53 16.93
N TYR A 227 13.09 11.76 16.80
CA TYR A 227 14.41 12.00 16.23
C TYR A 227 15.47 11.23 17.01
N ASP A 228 15.54 11.38 18.33
CA ASP A 228 16.58 10.75 19.16
C ASP A 228 16.56 9.22 19.02
N ARG A 229 15.37 8.62 19.13
CA ARG A 229 15.20 7.16 19.07
C ARG A 229 15.59 6.58 17.71
N PHE A 230 15.21 7.23 16.62
CA PHE A 230 15.60 6.77 15.29
C PHE A 230 17.07 7.04 15.01
N HIS A 231 17.62 8.16 15.47
CA HIS A 231 19.05 8.43 15.35
C HIS A 231 19.88 7.35 16.06
N ASP A 232 19.51 6.99 17.29
CA ASP A 232 20.15 5.90 18.04
C ASP A 232 20.01 4.55 17.35
N TYR A 233 18.80 4.20 16.90
CA TYR A 233 18.55 2.97 16.14
C TYR A 233 19.44 2.90 14.90
N LEU A 234 19.55 3.99 14.15
CA LEU A 234 20.33 4.04 12.91
C LEU A 234 21.82 3.94 13.21
N ASN A 235 22.34 4.63 14.22
CA ASN A 235 23.75 4.52 14.61
C ASN A 235 24.11 3.09 15.05
N ARG A 236 23.22 2.41 15.79
CA ARG A 236 23.45 1.01 16.20
C ARG A 236 23.48 0.06 15.01
N ASN A 237 22.61 0.27 14.02
CA ASN A 237 22.47 -0.66 12.88
C ASN A 237 23.38 -0.32 11.69
N LEU A 238 23.78 0.94 11.51
CA LEU A 238 24.77 1.35 10.51
C LEU A 238 26.18 0.91 10.90
N ASN A 239 26.52 0.94 12.19
CA ASN A 239 27.80 0.42 12.71
C ASN A 239 27.90 -1.12 12.63
N LEU A 240 26.80 -1.82 12.34
CA LEU A 240 26.81 -3.27 12.10
C LEU A 240 27.04 -3.63 10.62
N ILE A 241 27.08 -2.64 9.71
CA ILE A 241 27.34 -2.83 8.27
C ILE A 241 28.82 -2.55 7.94
N HIS A 242 29.59 -1.97 8.87
CA HIS A 242 31.06 -1.89 8.80
C HIS A 242 31.70 -2.92 9.74
N ILE A 243 31.68 -4.18 9.33
CA ILE A 243 32.68 -5.17 9.71
C ILE A 243 33.20 -5.73 8.40
N ASP A 244 34.51 -5.54 8.20
CA ASP A 244 35.36 -5.84 7.03
C ASP A 244 34.85 -6.83 5.96
#